data_AF-A0A5N5P5E7-F1
#
_entry.id   AF-A0A5N5P5E7-F1
#
_cell.length_a   1.000
_cell.length_b   1.000
_cell.length_c   1.000
_cell.angle_alpha   90.00
_cell.angle_beta   90.00
_cell.angle_gamma   90.00
#
_symmetry.space_group_name_H-M   'P 1'
#
loop_
_entity.id
_entity.type
_entity.pdbx_description
1 polymer ?
#
loop_
_entity_poly.entity_id
_entity_poly.type
_entity_poly.pdbx_seq_one_letter_code
_entity_poly.pdbx_strand_id
1 'polypeptide(L)' 'MAALGRTLKMLSGSKTRVLAASEVRFWTGECLNELASQGFEVVEVPSQEGGGDGGGDIFAVYNIIPPCEENCQKNMSGS' A
#
# COMPACT_ATOMS: atom_id res chain seq x y z
N MET A 1 4.73 8.77 7.48
CA MET A 1 3.97 8.86 6.20
C MET A 1 2.51 9.30 6.38
N ALA A 2 2.20 10.08 7.43
CA ALA A 2 0.82 10.47 7.77
C ALA A 2 0.06 11.24 6.67
N ALA A 3 0.69 12.24 6.05
CA ALA A 3 0.05 13.05 5.02
C ALA A 3 -0.30 12.22 3.76
N LEU A 4 0.64 11.36 3.34
CA LEU A 4 0.43 10.45 2.20
C LEU A 4 -0.74 9.50 2.45
N GLY A 5 -0.80 8.87 3.64
CA GLY A 5 -1.90 7.95 3.97
C GLY A 5 -3.27 8.63 3.92
N ARG A 6 -3.39 9.88 4.41
CA ARG A 6 -4.65 10.65 4.27
C ARG A 6 -5.00 10.94 2.81
N THR A 7 -4.02 11.33 2.00
CA THR A 7 -4.22 11.56 0.57
C THR A 7 -4.66 10.28 -0.14
N LEU A 8 -4.02 9.15 0.16
CA LEU A 8 -4.40 7.86 -0.41
C LEU A 8 -5.84 7.51 -0.05
N LYS A 9 -6.26 7.60 1.22
CA LYS A 9 -7.66 7.32 1.62
C LYS A 9 -8.68 8.14 0.84
N MET A 10 -8.39 9.42 0.60
CA MET A 10 -9.27 10.31 -0.15
C MET A 10 -9.36 9.94 -1.65
N LEU A 11 -8.28 9.41 -2.23
CA LEU A 11 -8.20 9.09 -3.66
C LEU A 11 -8.51 7.63 -3.98
N SER A 12 -8.34 6.72 -3.01
CA SER A 12 -8.49 5.29 -3.20
C SER A 12 -9.92 4.86 -2.84
N GLY A 13 -10.74 4.62 -3.86
CA GLY A 13 -12.03 3.95 -3.70
C GLY A 13 -11.92 2.43 -3.80
N SER A 14 -13.06 1.73 -3.69
CA SER A 14 -13.14 0.26 -3.72
C SER A 14 -12.62 -0.42 -5.00
N LYS A 15 -12.47 0.35 -6.08
CA LYS A 15 -11.93 -0.13 -7.37
C LYS A 15 -10.52 0.37 -7.66
N THR A 16 -9.94 1.17 -6.76
CA THR A 16 -8.60 1.75 -6.96
C THR A 16 -7.55 0.78 -6.45
N ARG A 17 -6.58 0.44 -7.30
CA ARG A 17 -5.37 -0.29 -6.89
C ARG A 17 -4.23 0.71 -6.71
N VAL A 18 -3.58 0.69 -5.55
CA VAL A 18 -2.43 1.55 -5.25
C VAL A 18 -1.16 0.69 -5.27
N LEU A 19 -0.22 1.07 -6.12
CA LEU A 19 1.11 0.47 -6.20
C LEU A 19 2.15 1.53 -5.88
N ALA A 20 3.14 1.17 -5.08
CA ALA A 20 4.31 1.99 -4.80
C ALA A 20 5.58 1.26 -5.23
N ALA A 21 6.55 1.99 -5.76
CA ALA A 21 7.89 1.48 -6.00
C ALA A 21 8.87 2.37 -5.24
N SER A 22 9.81 1.75 -4.53
CA SER A 22 10.81 2.48 -3.75
C SER A 22 12.13 1.76 -3.81
N GLU A 23 13.21 2.53 -3.68
CA GLU A 23 14.48 1.97 -3.27
C GLU A 23 14.35 1.35 -1.86
N VAL A 24 14.93 0.18 -1.65
CA VAL A 24 14.98 -0.51 -0.36
C VAL A 24 16.19 0.00 0.42
N ARG A 25 15.91 0.77 1.46
CA ARG A 25 16.86 1.32 2.42
C ARG A 25 16.51 0.83 3.82
N PHE A 26 17.42 1.01 4.77
CA PHE A 26 17.19 0.58 6.15
C PHE A 26 15.97 1.25 6.81
N TRP A 27 15.57 2.45 6.36
CA TRP A 27 14.38 3.17 6.82
C TRP A 27 13.09 2.85 6.05
N THR A 28 13.15 2.04 4.99
CA THR A 28 11.97 1.75 4.15
C THR A 28 10.89 1.05 4.97
N GLY A 29 11.26 0.12 5.85
CA GLY A 29 10.32 -0.56 6.74
C GLY A 29 9.59 0.40 7.68
N GLU A 30 10.30 1.35 8.31
CA GLU A 30 9.69 2.37 9.17
C GLU A 30 8.72 3.28 8.38
N CYS A 31 9.09 3.66 7.16
CA CYS A 31 8.24 4.45 6.27
C CYS A 31 6.95 3.72 5.88
N LEU A 32 7.02 2.41 5.62
CA LEU A 32 5.85 1.59 5.29
C LEU A 32 4.99 1.31 6.52
N ASN A 33 5.59 1.13 7.69
CA ASN A 33 4.88 0.94 8.95
C ASN A 33 4.01 2.16 9.32
N GLU A 34 4.40 3.35 8.90
CA GLU A 34 3.59 4.57 9.02
C GLU A 34 2.34 4.60 8.12
N LEU A 35 2.30 3.80 7.05
CA LEU A 35 1.07 3.55 6.30
C LEU A 35 0.23 2.49 7.02
N ALA A 36 0.87 1.44 7.55
CA ALA A 36 0.20 0.41 8.34
C ALA A 36 -0.48 0.98 9.60
N SER A 37 0.14 1.93 10.29
CA SER A 37 -0.44 2.62 11.45
C SER A 37 -1.69 3.45 11.10
N GLN A 38 -1.91 3.75 9.82
CA GLN A 38 -3.11 4.39 9.32
C GLN A 38 -4.18 3.38 8.83
N GLY A 39 -3.95 2.09 9.02
CA GLY A 39 -4.87 1.01 8.65
C GLY A 39 -4.69 0.48 7.23
N PHE A 40 -3.62 0.85 6.53
CA PHE A 40 -3.31 0.24 5.23
C PHE A 40 -2.65 -1.13 5.44
N GLU A 41 -2.93 -2.08 4.55
CA GLU A 41 -2.12 -3.28 4.41
C GLU A 41 -1.06 -3.04 3.32
N VAL A 42 0.18 -3.45 3.57
CA VAL A 42 1.30 -3.28 2.66
C VAL A 42 1.86 -4.66 2.31
N VAL A 43 1.76 -5.03 1.05
CA VAL A 43 2.21 -6.34 0.53
C VAL A 43 3.28 -6.12 -0.52
N GLU A 44 4.48 -6.66 -0.30
CA GLU A 44 5.52 -6.66 -1.34
C GLU A 44 5.12 -7.56 -2.51
N VAL A 45 5.25 -7.06 -3.72
CA VAL A 45 4.96 -7.78 -4.95
C VAL A 45 6.22 -8.54 -5.35
N PRO A 46 6.16 -9.88 -5.54
CA PRO A 46 7.32 -10.65 -5.96
C PRO A 46 7.89 -10.11 -7.27
N SER A 47 9.15 -9.69 -7.28
CA SER A 47 9.90 -9.44 -8.50
C SER A 47 10.15 -10.78 -9.19
N GLN A 48 9.80 -10.91 -10.47
CA GLN A 48 10.32 -12.03 -11.27
C GLN A 48 11.82 -11.81 -11.40
N GLU A 49 12.63 -12.70 -10.82
CA GLU A 49 14.09 -12.70 -10.91
C GLU A 49 14.53 -12.83 -12.38
N GLY A 50 14.60 -11.70 -13.08
CA GLY A 50 15.06 -11.61 -14.46
C GLY A 50 16.56 -11.38 -14.52
N GLY A 51 17.35 -12.43 -14.28
CA GLY A 51 18.72 -12.59 -14.82
C GLY A 51 19.69 -11.40 -14.73
N GLY A 52 19.70 -10.66 -13.62
CA GLY A 52 20.66 -9.59 -13.37
C GLY A 52 21.83 -10.06 -12.50
N ASP A 53 23.03 -10.05 -13.06
CA ASP A 53 24.29 -10.43 -12.43
C ASP A 53 24.58 -9.61 -11.14
N GLY A 54 24.53 -10.27 -9.99
CA GLY A 54 25.37 -9.94 -8.82
C GLY A 54 25.02 -8.73 -7.94
N GLY A 55 23.92 -8.01 -8.17
CA GLY A 55 23.49 -6.91 -7.30
C GLY A 55 22.05 -7.12 -6.83
N GLY A 56 21.83 -7.30 -5.52
CA GLY A 56 20.48 -7.45 -4.96
C GLY A 56 19.57 -6.31 -5.41
N ASP A 57 18.32 -6.63 -5.75
CA ASP A 57 17.36 -5.66 -6.28
C ASP A 57 17.21 -4.49 -5.30
N ILE A 58 17.75 -3.33 -5.68
CA ILE A 58 17.74 -2.14 -4.82
C ILE A 58 16.34 -1.52 -4.79
N PHE A 59 15.42 -1.95 -5.66
CA PHE A 59 14.04 -1.46 -5.73
C PHE A 59 13.05 -2.59 -5.47
N ALA A 60 11.96 -2.26 -4.78
CA ALA A 60 10.84 -3.16 -4.55
C ALA A 60 9.53 -2.48 -4.90
N VAL A 61 8.55 -3.30 -5.31
CA VAL A 61 7.19 -2.86 -5.60
C VAL A 61 6.27 -3.35 -4.48
N TYR A 62 5.39 -2.46 -4.00
CA TYR A 62 4.46 -2.71 -2.91
C TYR A 62 3.03 -2.46 -3.38
N ASN A 63 2.13 -3.38 -3.07
CA ASN A 63 0.70 -3.21 -3.17
C ASN A 63 0.18 -2.61 -1.85
N ILE A 64 -0.34 -1.39 -1.92
CA ILE A 64 -0.90 -0.67 -0.76
C ILE A 64 -2.41 -0.83 -0.81
N ILE A 65 -2.97 -1.56 0.16
CA ILE A 65 -4.38 -1.88 0.23
C ILE A 65 -5.02 -0.90 1.23
N PRO A 66 -5.96 -0.04 0.78
CA PRO A 66 -6.66 0.88 1.67
C PRO A 66 -7.53 0.13 2.69
N PRO A 67 -7.69 0.67 3.91
CA PRO A 67 -8.68 0.14 4.85
C PRO A 67 -10.08 0.20 4.22
N CYS A 68 -10.84 -0.88 4.32
CA CYS A 68 -12.23 -0.90 3.87
C CYS A 68 -13.02 0.15 4.67
N GLU A 69 -13.70 1.08 4.00
CA GLU A 69 -14.62 1.98 4.70
C GLU A 69 -15.85 1.17 5.15
N GLU A 70 -16.03 1.02 6.46
CA GLU A 70 -17.18 0.37 7.10
C GLU A 70 -18.48 1.20 6.97
N ASN A 71 -18.72 1.84 5.82
CA ASN A 71 -19.82 2.81 5.66
C ASN A 71 -20.79 2.55 4.48
N CYS A 72 -20.72 1.38 3.83
CA CYS A 72 -21.66 1.00 2.76
C CYS A 72 -22.81 0.06 3.19
N GLN A 73 -22.96 -0.27 4.47
CA GLN A 73 -23.98 -1.25 4.92
C GLN A 73 -25.13 -0.69 5.76
N LYS A 74 -25.29 0.63 5.93
CA LYS A 74 -26.31 1.18 6.84
C LYS A 74 -27.58 1.76 6.19
N ASN A 75 -27.84 1.50 4.91
CA ASN A 75 -29.03 2.03 4.23
C ASN A 75 -29.84 1.00 3.41
N MET A 76 -29.71 -0.30 3.68
CA MET A 76 -30.55 -1.32 3.02
C MET A 76 -31.36 -2.19 4.00
N SER A 77 -31.67 -1.66 5.20
CA SER A 77 -32.63 -2.25 6.14
C SER A 77 -33.76 -1.25 6.42
N GLY A 78 -34.49 -0.84 5.39
CA GLY A 78 -35.64 0.03 5.57
C GLY A 78 -36.43 0.24 4.30
N SER A 79 -37.31 -0.71 3.98
CA SER A 79 -38.71 -0.54 3.53
C SER A 79 -39.25 -1.87 3.01
#